data_AF-A0A6B4JKE0-F1
#
_entry.id   AF-A0A6B4JKE0-F1
#
_cell.length_a   1.000
_cell.length_b   1.000
_cell.length_c   1.000
_cell.angle_alpha   90.00
_cell.angle_beta   90.00
_cell.angle_gamma   90.00
#
_symmetry.space_group_name_H-M   'P 1'
#
loop_
_entity.id
_entity.type
_entity.pdbx_description
1 polymer ?
#
loop_
_entity_poly.entity_id
_entity_poly.type
_entity_poly.pdbx_seq_one_letter_code
_entity_poly.pdbx_strand_id
1 'polypeptide(L)'
;MIKNNRLNGGIQHDYDVVIGPVADDNTMRTVALYVDGIYNESMAIEQLKFSKSNNQVSLHTIRALSKLEFLGRDEYDKQIFI
;
A
#
# COMPACT_ATOMS: atom_id res chain seq x y z
N MET A 1 10.30 -9.78 5.15
CA MET A 1 10.27 -8.32 5.43
C MET A 1 8.89 -7.86 5.94
N ILE A 2 7.80 -8.06 5.18
CA ILE A 2 6.44 -7.66 5.60
C ILE A 2 5.96 -8.37 6.87
N LYS A 3 6.10 -9.70 6.95
CA LYS A 3 5.70 -10.49 8.13
C LYS A 3 6.35 -10.00 9.43
N ASN A 4 7.67 -9.77 9.40
CA ASN A 4 8.38 -9.26 10.58
C ASN A 4 7.94 -7.83 10.94
N ASN A 5 7.69 -6.95 9.96
CA ASN A 5 7.19 -5.60 10.25
C ASN A 5 5.77 -5.63 10.82
N ARG A 6 4.93 -6.56 10.38
CA ARG A 6 3.57 -6.75 10.91
C ARG A 6 3.56 -7.33 12.32
N LEU A 7 4.47 -8.26 12.62
CA LEU A 7 4.54 -8.90 13.93
C LEU A 7 5.18 -8.02 15.00
N ASN A 8 6.28 -7.35 14.65
CA ASN A 8 7.12 -6.64 15.63
C ASN A 8 6.94 -5.12 15.58
N GLY A 9 6.48 -4.58 14.45
CA GLY A 9 6.45 -3.13 14.21
C GLY A 9 7.85 -2.51 14.18
N GLY A 10 7.90 -1.19 13.94
CA GLY A 10 9.12 -0.39 14.11
C GLY A 10 10.27 -0.69 13.15
N ILE A 11 10.07 -1.53 12.12
CA ILE A 11 11.11 -1.79 11.13
C ILE A 11 11.20 -0.56 10.23
N GLN A 12 12.32 0.15 10.35
CA GLN A 12 12.63 1.30 9.52
C GLN A 12 13.26 0.88 8.20
N HIS A 13 12.98 1.67 7.17
CA HIS A 13 13.63 1.59 5.88
C HIS A 13 14.20 2.96 5.51
N ASP A 14 15.15 2.98 4.59
CA ASP A 14 15.84 4.18 4.10
C ASP A 14 15.27 4.71 2.78
N TYR A 15 14.21 4.08 2.25
CA TYR A 15 13.54 4.55 1.04
C TYR A 15 12.86 5.91 1.25
N ASP A 16 13.13 6.83 0.32
CA ASP A 16 12.48 8.15 0.26
C ASP A 16 10.98 8.04 -0.11
N VAL A 17 10.63 7.07 -0.97
CA VAL A 17 9.29 6.85 -1.52
C VAL A 17 8.99 5.35 -1.56
N VAL A 18 7.79 4.96 -1.13
CA VAL A 18 7.26 3.59 -1.27
C VAL A 18 6.03 3.63 -2.16
N ILE A 19 6.05 2.86 -3.26
CA ILE A 19 4.93 2.72 -4.19
C ILE A 19 4.44 1.28 -4.12
N GLY A 20 3.14 1.09 -3.98
CA GLY A 20 2.57 -0.24 -3.94
C GLY A 20 1.05 -0.21 -3.99
N PRO A 21 0.42 -1.39 -4.05
CA PRO A 21 -1.02 -1.48 -3.93
C PRO A 21 -1.46 -1.05 -2.51
N VAL A 22 -2.44 -0.13 -2.41
CA VAL A 22 -3.39 0.02 -1.30
C VAL A 22 -3.75 -1.38 -0.87
N ALA A 23 -3.51 -1.67 0.39
CA ALA A 23 -4.04 -2.86 1.02
C ALA A 23 -5.57 -2.71 1.11
N ASP A 24 -6.28 -3.12 0.07
CA ASP A 24 -7.71 -3.39 0.17
C ASP A 24 -7.95 -4.58 1.12
N ASP A 25 -9.19 -4.82 1.53
CA ASP A 25 -9.53 -5.87 2.49
C ASP A 25 -9.04 -7.27 2.03
N ASN A 26 -9.00 -7.51 0.72
CA ASN A 26 -8.48 -8.74 0.13
C ASN A 26 -6.96 -8.88 0.28
N THR A 27 -6.23 -7.78 0.11
CA THR A 27 -4.79 -7.70 0.33
C THR A 27 -4.46 -7.94 1.81
N MET A 28 -5.22 -7.32 2.73
CA MET A 28 -5.02 -7.52 4.17
C MET A 28 -5.34 -8.96 4.60
N ARG A 29 -6.40 -9.56 4.05
CA ARG A 29 -6.75 -10.98 4.27
C ARG A 29 -5.59 -11.90 3.89
N THR A 30 -5.01 -11.70 2.71
CA THR A 30 -3.88 -12.52 2.21
C THR A 30 -2.65 -12.38 3.11
N VAL A 31 -2.34 -11.15 3.54
CA VAL A 31 -1.23 -10.88 4.46
C VAL A 31 -1.46 -11.57 5.80
N ALA A 32 -2.66 -11.51 6.38
CA ALA A 32 -3.00 -12.18 7.63
C ALA A 32 -2.81 -13.71 7.54
N LEU A 33 -3.35 -14.35 6.50
CA LEU A 33 -3.22 -15.80 6.28
C LEU A 33 -1.75 -16.24 6.12
N TYR A 34 -0.90 -15.40 5.52
CA TYR A 34 0.54 -15.66 5.42
C TYR A 34 1.28 -15.48 6.75
N VAL A 35 0.90 -14.47 7.54
CA VAL A 35 1.45 -14.26 8.88
C VAL A 35 1.12 -15.44 9.79
N ASP A 36 -0.12 -15.92 9.75
CA ASP A 36 -0.61 -17.09 10.50
C ASP A 36 -0.05 -18.43 9.98
N GLY A 37 0.68 -18.42 8.86
CA GLY A 37 1.30 -19.61 8.27
C GLY A 37 0.33 -20.53 7.52
N ILE A 38 -0.92 -20.11 7.33
CA ILE A 38 -1.92 -20.82 6.52
C ILE A 38 -1.53 -20.76 5.04
N TYR A 39 -1.07 -19.61 4.57
CA TYR A 39 -0.48 -19.47 3.24
C TYR A 39 1.04 -19.60 3.29
N ASN A 40 1.59 -20.35 2.35
CA ASN A 40 3.01 -20.30 2.04
C ASN A 40 3.32 -19.11 1.12
N GLU A 41 4.62 -18.84 0.90
CA GLU A 41 5.08 -17.69 0.13
C GLU A 41 4.52 -17.64 -1.30
N SER A 42 4.53 -18.78 -2.01
CA SER A 42 4.02 -18.87 -3.37
C SER A 42 2.53 -18.53 -3.46
N MET A 43 1.71 -19.08 -2.55
CA MET A 43 0.27 -18.80 -2.48
C MET A 43 -0.02 -17.33 -2.18
N ALA A 44 0.74 -16.75 -1.24
CA ALA A 44 0.57 -15.34 -0.89
C ALA A 44 0.91 -14.42 -2.09
N ILE A 45 2.00 -14.71 -2.81
CA ILE A 45 2.40 -13.95 -4.00
C ILE A 45 1.34 -14.05 -5.09
N GLU A 46 0.82 -15.24 -5.38
CA GLU A 46 -0.22 -15.45 -6.38
C GLU A 46 -1.46 -14.63 -6.05
N GLN A 47 -1.90 -14.64 -4.78
CA GLN A 47 -3.09 -13.91 -4.38
C GLN A 47 -2.92 -12.40 -4.34
N LEU A 48 -1.70 -11.91 -4.06
CA LEU A 48 -1.37 -10.48 -4.16
C LEU A 48 -1.31 -9.99 -5.61
N LYS A 49 -0.92 -10.84 -6.58
CA LYS A 49 -0.86 -10.47 -8.01
C LYS A 49 -2.22 -10.13 -8.60
N PHE A 50 -3.30 -10.69 -8.05
CA PHE A 50 -4.67 -10.43 -8.51
C PHE A 50 -5.31 -9.19 -7.86
N SER A 51 -4.62 -8.54 -6.92
CA SER A 51 -5.08 -7.26 -6.38
C SER A 51 -5.04 -6.20 -7.51
N LYS A 52 -6.11 -5.41 -7.62
CA LYS A 52 -6.19 -4.34 -8.62
C LYS A 52 -5.07 -3.34 -8.34
N SER A 53 -4.23 -3.07 -9.33
CA SER A 53 -3.18 -2.07 -9.17
C SER A 53 -3.82 -0.72 -8.83
N ASN A 54 -3.22 -0.06 -7.86
CA ASN A 54 -3.57 1.29 -7.51
C ASN A 54 -2.27 2.08 -7.37
N ASN A 55 -2.39 3.40 -7.46
CA ASN A 55 -1.24 4.29 -7.45
C ASN A 55 -1.03 4.86 -6.04
N GLN A 56 -0.96 4.00 -5.01
CA GLN A 56 -0.61 4.47 -3.67
C GLN A 56 0.88 4.79 -3.62
N VAL A 57 1.17 6.01 -3.18
CA VAL A 57 2.52 6.53 -3.00
C VAL A 57 2.63 7.04 -1.57
N SER A 58 3.60 6.52 -0.82
CA SER A 58 3.95 6.98 0.52
C SER A 58 5.29 7.71 0.46
N LEU A 59 5.35 8.93 1.00
CA LEU A 59 6.54 9.78 1.01
C LEU A 59 7.11 9.84 2.42
N HIS A 60 8.40 9.52 2.58
CA HIS A 60 9.03 9.32 3.88
C HIS A 60 10.11 10.35 4.20
N THR A 61 10.49 11.22 3.26
CA THR A 61 11.51 12.25 3.45
C THR A 61 11.14 13.61 2.86
N ILE A 62 11.78 14.67 3.36
CA ILE A 62 11.66 16.04 2.81
C ILE A 62 12.14 16.08 1.35
N ARG A 63 13.16 15.27 1.00
CA ARG A 63 13.62 15.13 -0.38
C ARG A 63 12.52 14.64 -1.30
N ALA A 64 11.72 13.66 -0.87
CA ALA A 64 10.57 13.17 -1.63
C ALA A 64 9.50 14.27 -1.80
N LEU A 65 9.18 15.02 -0.73
CA LEU A 65 8.22 16.13 -0.79
C LEU A 65 8.67 17.24 -1.75
N SER A 66 9.98 17.52 -1.83
CA SER A 66 10.53 18.54 -2.75
C SER A 66 10.35 18.21 -4.23
N LYS A 67 9.91 16.99 -4.57
CA LYS A 67 9.64 16.56 -5.94
C LYS A 67 8.17 16.71 -6.34
N LEU A 68 7.30 17.12 -5.42
CA LEU A 68 5.90 17.38 -5.74
C LEU A 68 5.75 18.73 -6.44
N GLU A 69 5.04 18.73 -7.55
CA GLU A 69 4.61 19.93 -8.25
C GLU A 69 3.09 20.06 -8.08
N PHE A 70 2.65 21.21 -7.57
CA PHE A 70 1.22 21.50 -7.48
C PHE A 70 0.69 21.87 -8.87
N LEU A 71 -0.12 21.01 -9.46
CA LEU A 71 -0.71 21.23 -10.79
C LEU A 71 -2.05 21.97 -10.75
N GLY A 72 -2.80 21.87 -9.65
CA GLY A 72 -4.13 22.47 -9.52
C GLY A 72 -4.99 21.76 -8.49
N ARG A 73 -6.24 22.23 -8.37
CA ARG A 73 -7.27 21.65 -7.49
C ARG A 73 -8.53 21.45 -8.31
N ASP A 74 -9.07 20.24 -8.30
CA ASP A 74 -10.43 19.97 -8.78
C ASP A 74 -11.43 20.21 -7.65
N GLU A 75 -12.56 20.83 -7.98
CA GLU A 75 -13.71 20.91 -7.08
C GLU A 75 -14.75 19.88 -7.52
N TYR A 76 -14.95 18.87 -6.69
CA TYR A 76 -15.97 17.85 -6.95
C TYR A 76 -17.31 18.31 -6.39
N ASP A 77 -18.13 18.93 -7.24
CA ASP A 77 -19.46 19.33 -6.85
C ASP A 77 -20.38 18.10 -6.83
N LYS A 78 -20.85 17.71 -5.63
CA LYS A 78 -21.75 16.56 -5.45
C LYS A 78 -23.17 16.92 -5.90
N GLN A 79 -23.42 17.09 -7.20
CA GLN A 79 -24.78 17.10 -7.71
C GLN A 79 -25.28 15.67 -7.96
N ILE A 80 -26.00 15.17 -6.94
CA ILE A 80 -27.25 14.40 -7.01
C ILE A 80 -27.29 13.19 -7.98
N PHE A 81 -27.17 11.98 -7.42
CA PHE A 81 -27.87 10.82 -7.97
C PHE A 81 -29.28 10.80 -7.35
N ILE A 82 -30.30 11.14 -8.15
CA ILE A 82 -31.71 10.82 -7.88
C ILE A 82 -31.97 9.40 -8.39
#